data_AF-A0A956HQ51-F1
#
_entry.id   AF-A0A956HQ51-F1
#
_cell.length_a   1.000
_cell.length_b   1.000
_cell.length_c   1.000
_cell.angle_alpha   90.00
_cell.angle_beta   90.00
_cell.angle_gamma   90.00
#
_symmetry.space_group_name_H-M   'P 1'
#
loop_
_entity.id
_entity.type
_entity.pdbx_description
1 polymer ?
#
loop_
_entity_poly.entity_id
_entity_poly.type
_entity_poly.pdbx_seq_one_letter_code
_entity_poly.pdbx_strand_id
1 'polypeptide(L)'
;VPGAAASSTVDSPLDRADRAQDDEALSEEPYRTIATHGQDVGEEVRRIASAIGLSAELHALLDLAGRVHDLGKAHGAFQHAIQDRLEGRVDLAKAPRGAWRRDQIYGPRRGFRHELVSTIALFELVRRCDPWHPALLGSHRELVDLGVLDPPGATDLAGDLPLISELVLLEAGEFDLVAYLVCCHHGKVRTTWQATPHDLNAAVQAPEPETEADPLAIRGAPLRGVCDDDVIPAIEMATAGSRGRVPSIELHLDLANMGVGSRYGESWSQRVLALRHRLSDHALAFLETLLRVADIRASQLRSRDPALSTGVDPEAS
;
A
#
# COMPACT_ATOMS: atom_id res chain seq x y z
N VAL A 1 11.01 -48.39 13.16
CA VAL A 1 9.92 -47.52 13.68
C VAL A 1 10.35 -47.03 15.05
N PRO A 2 10.12 -45.77 15.46
CA PRO A 2 9.68 -44.56 14.74
C PRO A 2 10.85 -43.53 14.72
N GLY A 3 10.86 -42.38 14.05
CA GLY A 3 9.84 -41.52 13.49
C GLY A 3 10.43 -40.11 13.65
N ALA A 4 10.98 -39.55 12.58
CA ALA A 4 11.39 -38.16 12.58
C ALA A 4 10.12 -37.32 12.70
N ALA A 5 9.79 -36.92 13.93
CA ALA A 5 8.73 -36.00 14.19
C ALA A 5 9.00 -34.73 13.37
N ALA A 6 8.11 -34.45 12.42
CA ALA A 6 7.95 -33.12 11.87
C ALA A 6 7.92 -32.15 13.06
N SER A 7 8.90 -31.26 13.11
CA SER A 7 8.90 -30.16 14.07
C SER A 7 7.62 -29.37 13.83
N SER A 8 6.64 -29.55 14.71
CA SER A 8 5.49 -28.66 14.81
C SER A 8 6.08 -27.31 15.19
N THR A 9 6.24 -26.42 14.21
CA THR A 9 6.67 -25.05 14.43
C THR A 9 5.62 -24.39 15.33
N VAL A 10 5.94 -24.32 16.61
CA VAL A 10 5.12 -23.63 17.59
C VAL A 10 5.10 -22.17 17.17
N ASP A 11 3.93 -21.75 16.71
CA ASP A 11 3.62 -20.40 16.31
C ASP A 11 4.06 -19.39 17.37
N SER A 12 5.05 -18.55 17.05
CA SER A 12 5.63 -17.63 18.02
C SER A 12 4.59 -16.57 18.42
N PRO A 13 4.71 -15.96 19.62
CA PRO A 13 3.84 -14.84 20.00
C PRO A 13 3.85 -13.67 18.99
N LEU A 14 4.97 -13.48 18.28
CA LEU A 14 5.11 -12.51 17.20
C LEU A 14 4.29 -12.92 15.98
N ASP A 15 4.36 -14.18 15.57
CA ASP A 15 3.55 -14.70 14.46
C ASP A 15 2.04 -14.63 14.78
N ARG A 16 1.64 -14.93 16.02
CA ARG A 16 0.24 -14.74 16.47
C ARG A 16 -0.19 -13.29 16.45
N ALA A 17 0.67 -12.37 16.87
CA ALA A 17 0.39 -10.94 16.84
C ALA A 17 0.26 -10.45 15.39
N ASP A 18 1.15 -10.86 14.48
CA ASP A 18 1.07 -10.54 13.05
C ASP A 18 -0.19 -11.11 12.39
N ARG A 19 -0.63 -12.33 12.75
CA ARG A 19 -1.88 -12.90 12.22
C ARG A 19 -3.13 -12.26 12.80
N ALA A 20 -3.19 -12.07 14.13
CA ALA A 20 -4.34 -11.42 14.78
C ALA A 20 -4.52 -9.97 14.33
N GLN A 21 -3.46 -9.36 13.80
CA GLN A 21 -3.43 -8.03 13.20
C GLN A 21 -4.09 -7.96 11.82
N ASP A 22 -4.16 -9.07 11.07
CA ASP A 22 -4.81 -9.15 9.75
C ASP A 22 -6.14 -9.94 9.81
N ASP A 23 -6.42 -10.63 10.92
CA ASP A 23 -7.69 -11.34 11.22
C ASP A 23 -8.79 -10.36 11.68
N GLU A 24 -8.94 -9.25 10.97
CA GLU A 24 -9.97 -8.22 11.22
C GLU A 24 -11.33 -8.57 10.60
N ALA A 25 -11.49 -9.81 10.12
CA ALA A 25 -12.69 -10.31 9.47
C ALA A 25 -13.59 -11.06 10.47
N LEU A 26 -14.37 -10.31 11.27
CA LEU A 26 -15.57 -10.85 11.94
C LEU A 26 -16.76 -11.02 10.98
N SER A 27 -16.55 -10.90 9.66
CA SER A 27 -17.58 -11.09 8.63
C SER A 27 -17.09 -11.99 7.51
N GLU A 28 -18.00 -12.77 6.93
CA GLU A 28 -17.79 -13.44 5.65
C GLU A 28 -17.78 -12.37 4.55
N GLU A 29 -16.61 -11.85 4.20
CA GLU A 29 -16.45 -10.85 3.14
C GLU A 29 -16.47 -11.52 1.76
N PRO A 30 -17.29 -11.06 0.79
CA PRO A 30 -17.21 -11.54 -0.58
C PRO A 30 -15.87 -11.12 -1.22
N TYR A 31 -15.51 -11.76 -2.33
CA TYR A 31 -14.38 -11.28 -3.12
C TYR A 31 -14.60 -9.82 -3.56
N ARG A 32 -13.56 -9.00 -3.40
CA ARG A 32 -13.51 -7.61 -3.88
C ARG A 32 -12.17 -7.32 -4.51
N THR A 33 -12.19 -6.60 -5.61
CA THR A 33 -11.02 -6.02 -6.26
C THR A 33 -10.54 -4.79 -5.50
N ILE A 34 -9.26 -4.43 -5.67
CA ILE A 34 -8.65 -3.23 -5.11
C ILE A 34 -9.37 -1.98 -5.63
N ALA A 35 -9.69 -1.91 -6.93
CA ALA A 35 -10.43 -0.79 -7.50
C ALA A 35 -11.81 -0.62 -6.85
N THR A 36 -12.61 -1.69 -6.76
CA THR A 36 -13.97 -1.60 -6.18
C THR A 36 -13.91 -1.27 -4.69
N HIS A 37 -13.05 -1.94 -3.93
CA HIS A 37 -12.90 -1.66 -2.49
C HIS A 37 -12.44 -0.21 -2.25
N GLY A 38 -11.44 0.27 -3.00
CA GLY A 38 -10.98 1.65 -2.91
C GLY A 38 -12.08 2.66 -3.24
N GLN A 39 -12.92 2.39 -4.25
CA GLN A 39 -14.08 3.23 -4.56
C GLN A 39 -15.09 3.25 -3.40
N ASP A 40 -15.43 2.08 -2.84
CA ASP A 40 -16.35 1.95 -1.71
C ASP A 40 -15.85 2.74 -0.48
N VAL A 41 -14.53 2.68 -0.19
CA VAL A 41 -13.90 3.45 0.88
C VAL A 41 -13.93 4.94 0.61
N GLY A 42 -13.59 5.37 -0.61
CA GLY A 42 -13.69 6.77 -1.03
C GLY A 42 -15.12 7.33 -0.89
N GLU A 43 -16.13 6.55 -1.28
CA GLU A 43 -17.54 6.91 -1.11
C GLU A 43 -17.96 7.01 0.37
N GLU A 44 -17.56 6.05 1.20
CA GLU A 44 -17.86 6.05 2.63
C GLU A 44 -17.18 7.22 3.36
N VAL A 45 -15.91 7.48 3.09
CA VAL A 45 -15.19 8.57 3.76
C VAL A 45 -15.74 9.93 3.35
N ARG A 46 -16.18 10.12 2.09
CA ARG A 46 -16.91 11.33 1.66
C ARG A 46 -18.23 11.50 2.42
N ARG A 47 -18.99 10.41 2.62
CA ARG A 47 -20.24 10.45 3.41
C ARG A 47 -19.98 10.84 4.86
N ILE A 48 -18.96 10.27 5.49
CA ILE A 48 -18.55 10.60 6.85
C ILE A 48 -18.12 12.07 6.93
N ALA A 49 -17.21 12.49 6.06
CA ALA A 49 -16.66 13.84 6.02
C ALA A 49 -17.72 14.93 5.80
N SER A 50 -18.73 14.64 4.95
CA SER A 50 -19.90 15.50 4.76
C SER A 50 -20.76 15.60 6.02
N ALA A 51 -21.05 14.46 6.68
CA ALA A 51 -21.90 14.43 7.86
C ALA A 51 -21.32 15.21 9.06
N ILE A 52 -19.99 15.28 9.18
CA ILE A 52 -19.30 16.02 10.24
C ILE A 52 -18.85 17.43 9.82
N GLY A 53 -19.12 17.84 8.58
CA GLY A 53 -18.84 19.19 8.08
C GLY A 53 -17.36 19.51 7.83
N LEU A 54 -16.57 18.56 7.34
CA LEU A 54 -15.19 18.85 6.89
C LEU A 54 -15.16 19.75 5.65
N SER A 55 -14.03 20.43 5.43
CA SER A 55 -13.81 21.26 4.23
C SER A 55 -13.81 20.42 2.94
N ALA A 56 -14.12 21.07 1.82
CA ALA A 56 -14.07 20.42 0.50
C ALA A 56 -12.67 19.89 0.15
N GLU A 57 -11.62 20.56 0.61
CA GLU A 57 -10.23 20.11 0.48
C GLU A 57 -10.03 18.76 1.20
N LEU A 58 -10.40 18.67 2.49
CA LEU A 58 -10.28 17.42 3.24
C LEU A 58 -11.17 16.31 2.68
N HIS A 59 -12.32 16.64 2.08
CA HIS A 59 -13.14 15.64 1.36
C HIS A 59 -12.36 15.02 0.21
N ALA A 60 -11.71 15.84 -0.62
CA ALA A 60 -10.96 15.39 -1.77
C ALA A 60 -9.74 14.55 -1.36
N LEU A 61 -8.99 14.98 -0.34
CA LEU A 61 -7.82 14.25 0.14
C LEU A 61 -8.18 12.92 0.81
N LEU A 62 -9.23 12.88 1.63
CA LEU A 62 -9.70 11.65 2.26
C LEU A 62 -10.23 10.65 1.23
N ASP A 63 -10.98 11.12 0.24
CA ASP A 63 -11.46 10.30 -0.88
C ASP A 63 -10.29 9.67 -1.64
N LEU A 64 -9.32 10.49 -2.06
CA LEU A 64 -8.14 10.01 -2.78
C LEU A 64 -7.36 8.99 -1.94
N ALA A 65 -7.11 9.28 -0.65
CA ALA A 65 -6.49 8.33 0.27
C ALA A 65 -7.29 7.00 0.34
N GLY A 66 -8.62 7.08 0.45
CA GLY A 66 -9.51 5.92 0.43
C GLY A 66 -9.39 5.08 -0.85
N ARG A 67 -9.29 5.72 -2.02
CA ARG A 67 -9.16 5.00 -3.29
C ARG A 67 -7.83 4.29 -3.48
N VAL A 68 -6.76 4.80 -2.87
CA VAL A 68 -5.39 4.30 -3.11
C VAL A 68 -4.77 3.54 -1.93
N HIS A 69 -5.40 3.52 -0.76
CA HIS A 69 -4.81 2.96 0.47
C HIS A 69 -4.38 1.48 0.34
N ASP A 70 -5.08 0.73 -0.50
CA ASP A 70 -4.90 -0.70 -0.71
C ASP A 70 -4.15 -1.05 -2.02
N LEU A 71 -3.56 -0.08 -2.72
CA LEU A 71 -2.76 -0.32 -3.92
C LEU A 71 -1.69 -1.41 -3.71
N GLY A 72 -1.05 -1.42 -2.54
CA GLY A 72 -0.03 -2.39 -2.17
C GLY A 72 -0.53 -3.82 -1.99
N LYS A 73 -1.85 -4.05 -1.93
CA LYS A 73 -2.41 -5.41 -1.93
C LYS A 73 -2.17 -6.14 -3.26
N ALA A 74 -1.88 -5.43 -4.35
CA ALA A 74 -1.49 -6.06 -5.61
C ALA A 74 -0.09 -6.68 -5.56
N HIS A 75 0.70 -6.42 -4.51
CA HIS A 75 1.98 -7.07 -4.30
C HIS A 75 1.83 -8.59 -4.22
N GLY A 76 2.80 -9.31 -4.79
CA GLY A 76 2.77 -10.78 -4.88
C GLY A 76 2.62 -11.46 -3.52
N ALA A 77 3.24 -10.92 -2.46
CA ALA A 77 3.12 -11.48 -1.11
C ALA A 77 1.67 -11.50 -0.62
N PHE A 78 0.93 -10.40 -0.81
CA PHE A 78 -0.47 -10.30 -0.40
C PHE A 78 -1.36 -11.21 -1.25
N GLN A 79 -1.22 -11.16 -2.58
CA GLN A 79 -2.00 -12.01 -3.49
C GLN A 79 -1.71 -13.50 -3.30
N HIS A 80 -0.50 -13.87 -2.86
CA HIS A 80 -0.13 -15.25 -2.53
C HIS A 80 -0.83 -15.74 -1.25
N ALA A 81 -1.15 -14.85 -0.31
CA ALA A 81 -1.85 -15.21 0.92
C ALA A 81 -3.31 -15.66 0.66
N ILE A 82 -3.87 -15.34 -0.50
CA ILE A 82 -5.17 -15.83 -0.97
C ILE A 82 -4.96 -17.19 -1.67
N GLN A 83 -5.35 -18.29 -1.02
CA GLN A 83 -5.28 -19.66 -1.53
C GLN A 83 -6.23 -19.90 -2.70
N ASP A 84 -7.51 -19.59 -2.49
CA ASP A 84 -8.59 -19.78 -3.47
C ASP A 84 -8.71 -18.55 -4.37
N ARG A 85 -7.58 -18.11 -4.93
CA ARG A 85 -7.55 -16.91 -5.76
C ARG A 85 -8.31 -17.19 -7.06
N LEU A 86 -9.23 -16.29 -7.41
CA LEU A 86 -9.89 -16.31 -8.72
C LEU A 86 -8.83 -16.31 -9.82
N GLU A 87 -8.97 -17.23 -10.78
CA GLU A 87 -7.95 -17.49 -11.79
C GLU A 87 -7.59 -16.21 -12.57
N GLY A 88 -6.29 -15.99 -12.78
CA GLY A 88 -5.77 -14.83 -13.51
C GLY A 88 -5.82 -13.49 -12.75
N ARG A 89 -6.39 -13.44 -11.53
CA ARG A 89 -6.48 -12.20 -10.75
C ARG A 89 -5.21 -11.94 -9.94
N VAL A 90 -4.83 -10.67 -9.89
CA VAL A 90 -3.70 -10.13 -9.11
C VAL A 90 -4.09 -8.85 -8.35
N ASP A 91 -5.38 -8.53 -8.34
CA ASP A 91 -5.96 -7.27 -7.90
C ASP A 91 -7.03 -7.48 -6.82
N LEU A 92 -7.01 -8.61 -6.09
CA LEU A 92 -8.00 -8.86 -5.04
C LEU A 92 -7.62 -8.13 -3.75
N ALA A 93 -8.51 -7.27 -3.25
CA ALA A 93 -8.35 -6.63 -1.94
C ALA A 93 -8.94 -7.48 -0.81
N LYS A 94 -10.05 -8.17 -1.07
CA LYS A 94 -10.79 -8.98 -0.10
C LYS A 94 -11.13 -10.35 -0.67
N ALA A 95 -11.23 -11.33 0.23
CA ALA A 95 -11.61 -12.70 -0.08
C ALA A 95 -12.33 -13.34 1.13
N PRO A 96 -13.21 -14.34 0.91
CA PRO A 96 -13.88 -15.06 1.99
C PRO A 96 -12.90 -15.67 3.00
N ARG A 97 -13.31 -15.80 4.27
CA ARG A 97 -12.45 -16.28 5.37
C ARG A 97 -11.81 -17.66 5.12
N GLY A 98 -12.42 -18.48 4.28
CA GLY A 98 -11.90 -19.80 3.88
C GLY A 98 -10.84 -19.74 2.77
N ALA A 99 -10.69 -18.62 2.08
CA ALA A 99 -9.80 -18.45 0.95
C ALA A 99 -8.36 -18.04 1.34
N TRP A 100 -8.04 -17.93 2.64
CA TRP A 100 -6.75 -17.41 3.12
C TRP A 100 -5.81 -18.51 3.66
N ARG A 101 -4.50 -18.38 3.40
CA ARG A 101 -3.43 -19.24 3.95
C ARG A 101 -3.26 -19.00 5.46
N ARG A 102 -3.88 -19.79 6.33
CA ARG A 102 -3.84 -19.52 7.79
C ARG A 102 -2.54 -19.86 8.48
N ASP A 103 -1.79 -20.84 7.99
CA ASP A 103 -0.60 -21.40 8.63
C ASP A 103 0.71 -20.67 8.24
N GLN A 104 0.74 -19.98 7.10
CA GLN A 104 1.88 -19.20 6.62
C GLN A 104 1.43 -17.94 5.84
N ILE A 105 0.72 -17.03 6.50
CA ILE A 105 0.33 -15.73 5.92
C ILE A 105 1.62 -15.03 5.43
N TYR A 106 1.65 -14.69 4.13
CA TYR A 106 2.77 -14.09 3.39
C TYR A 106 4.04 -14.94 3.19
N GLY A 107 4.04 -16.21 3.60
CA GLY A 107 5.14 -17.16 3.32
C GLY A 107 6.52 -16.65 3.76
N PRO A 108 7.49 -16.47 2.84
CA PRO A 108 8.81 -15.95 3.19
C PRO A 108 8.79 -14.48 3.63
N ARG A 109 7.82 -13.68 3.18
CA ARG A 109 7.70 -12.25 3.50
C ARG A 109 6.98 -12.01 4.83
N ARG A 110 7.44 -12.66 5.91
CA ARG A 110 6.84 -12.50 7.24
C ARG A 110 6.84 -11.03 7.67
N GLY A 111 5.74 -10.59 8.30
CA GLY A 111 5.58 -9.20 8.69
C GLY A 111 5.25 -8.24 7.53
N PHE A 112 4.91 -8.76 6.34
CA PHE A 112 4.48 -7.97 5.19
C PHE A 112 3.40 -6.94 5.56
N ARG A 113 3.52 -5.72 5.02
CA ARG A 113 2.57 -4.62 5.23
C ARG A 113 2.24 -3.95 3.90
N HIS A 114 1.00 -4.11 3.44
CA HIS A 114 0.57 -3.52 2.17
C HIS A 114 0.45 -2.00 2.25
N GLU A 115 0.24 -1.42 3.43
CA GLU A 115 0.19 0.03 3.63
C GLU A 115 1.52 0.72 3.30
N LEU A 116 2.65 0.06 3.60
CA LEU A 116 3.99 0.54 3.26
C LEU A 116 4.17 0.53 1.74
N VAL A 117 3.77 -0.58 1.11
CA VAL A 117 3.82 -0.76 -0.33
C VAL A 117 2.96 0.28 -1.06
N SER A 118 1.71 0.49 -0.61
CA SER A 118 0.82 1.51 -1.16
C SER A 118 1.48 2.89 -1.10
N THR A 119 2.10 3.22 0.04
CA THR A 119 2.76 4.51 0.25
C THR A 119 3.92 4.70 -0.74
N ILE A 120 4.86 3.75 -0.81
CA ILE A 120 6.00 3.83 -1.74
C ILE A 120 5.51 3.91 -3.20
N ALA A 121 4.46 3.17 -3.55
CA ALA A 121 3.89 3.19 -4.88
C ALA A 121 3.37 4.59 -5.29
N LEU A 122 2.78 5.36 -4.37
CA LEU A 122 2.36 6.75 -4.66
C LEU A 122 3.56 7.63 -5.02
N PHE A 123 4.66 7.51 -4.26
CA PHE A 123 5.89 8.26 -4.53
C PHE A 123 6.50 7.88 -5.88
N GLU A 124 6.52 6.60 -6.23
CA GLU A 124 6.98 6.15 -7.53
C GLU A 124 6.12 6.68 -8.68
N LEU A 125 4.79 6.68 -8.54
CA LEU A 125 3.91 7.21 -9.58
C LEU A 125 4.15 8.70 -9.84
N VAL A 126 4.27 9.50 -8.77
CA VAL A 126 4.59 10.92 -8.90
C VAL A 126 6.00 11.12 -9.46
N ARG A 127 7.02 10.40 -8.96
CA ARG A 127 8.41 10.53 -9.42
C ARG A 127 8.55 10.22 -10.91
N ARG A 128 7.85 9.21 -11.40
CA ARG A 128 7.89 8.77 -12.81
C ARG A 128 7.17 9.72 -13.77
N CYS A 129 6.21 10.50 -13.26
CA CYS A 129 5.46 11.49 -14.04
C CYS A 129 6.06 12.90 -13.94
N ASP A 130 6.40 13.34 -12.72
CA ASP A 130 7.03 14.63 -12.42
C ASP A 130 8.05 14.47 -11.28
N PRO A 131 9.32 14.12 -11.57
CA PRO A 131 10.34 13.98 -10.53
C PRO A 131 10.66 15.30 -9.83
N TRP A 132 10.29 16.43 -10.44
CA TRP A 132 10.47 17.76 -9.88
C TRP A 132 9.24 18.27 -9.13
N HIS A 133 8.27 17.41 -8.87
CA HIS A 133 7.12 17.73 -8.07
C HIS A 133 7.57 18.35 -6.72
N PRO A 134 6.88 19.37 -6.18
CA PRO A 134 7.25 20.01 -4.92
C PRO A 134 7.33 19.05 -3.73
N ALA A 135 6.55 17.97 -3.76
CA ALA A 135 6.61 16.90 -2.77
C ALA A 135 7.85 15.99 -2.92
N LEU A 136 8.63 16.09 -4.00
CA LEU A 136 9.82 15.28 -4.26
C LEU A 136 11.07 16.17 -4.30
N LEU A 137 11.81 16.20 -5.41
CA LEU A 137 13.02 17.02 -5.56
C LEU A 137 12.72 18.48 -5.88
N GLY A 138 11.46 18.86 -6.15
CA GLY A 138 11.09 20.23 -6.53
C GLY A 138 11.55 21.29 -5.53
N SER A 139 11.49 20.97 -4.25
CA SER A 139 11.92 21.83 -3.13
C SER A 139 13.43 21.78 -2.85
N HIS A 140 14.17 20.93 -3.57
CA HIS A 140 15.60 20.66 -3.36
C HIS A 140 16.44 20.84 -4.64
N ARG A 141 15.93 21.58 -5.64
CA ARG A 141 16.65 21.85 -6.90
C ARG A 141 18.05 22.39 -6.68
N GLU A 142 18.22 23.31 -5.73
CA GLU A 142 19.53 23.88 -5.41
C GLU A 142 20.56 22.82 -4.96
N LEU A 143 20.12 21.76 -4.25
CA LEU A 143 21.00 20.68 -3.85
C LEU A 143 21.44 19.82 -5.03
N VAL A 144 20.57 19.67 -6.05
CA VAL A 144 20.92 18.98 -7.30
C VAL A 144 21.88 19.84 -8.13
N ASP A 145 21.59 21.15 -8.26
CA ASP A 145 22.42 22.09 -9.02
C ASP A 145 23.85 22.22 -8.44
N LEU A 146 23.97 22.11 -7.11
CA LEU A 146 25.25 22.09 -6.40
C LEU A 146 25.96 20.72 -6.43
N GLY A 147 25.33 19.68 -7.00
CA GLY A 147 25.88 18.32 -7.06
C GLY A 147 25.89 17.58 -5.72
N VAL A 148 25.08 18.00 -4.75
CA VAL A 148 24.90 17.30 -3.46
C VAL A 148 23.96 16.10 -3.62
N LEU A 149 22.94 16.24 -4.47
CA LEU A 149 22.03 15.16 -4.86
C LEU A 149 22.22 14.83 -6.34
N ASP A 150 22.00 13.57 -6.69
CA ASP A 150 21.96 13.16 -8.09
C ASP A 150 20.73 13.77 -8.77
N PRO A 151 20.82 14.14 -10.06
CA PRO A 151 19.66 14.57 -10.80
C PRO A 151 18.63 13.44 -10.90
N PRO A 152 17.32 13.76 -10.93
CA PRO A 152 16.32 12.73 -11.08
C PRO A 152 16.46 12.00 -12.41
N GLY A 153 16.06 10.73 -12.41
CA GLY A 153 15.88 9.96 -13.65
C GLY A 153 14.82 10.60 -14.57
N ALA A 154 14.82 10.18 -15.84
CA ALA A 154 13.85 10.65 -16.82
C ALA A 154 12.41 10.25 -16.43
N THR A 155 11.45 11.11 -16.79
CA THR A 155 10.02 10.78 -16.76
C THR A 155 9.73 9.67 -17.76
N ASP A 156 9.10 8.59 -17.31
CA ASP A 156 8.72 7.44 -18.15
C ASP A 156 7.21 7.16 -18.12
N LEU A 157 6.44 7.94 -17.37
CA LEU A 157 4.98 7.89 -17.35
C LEU A 157 4.36 9.15 -17.96
N ALA A 158 3.34 8.94 -18.78
CA ALA A 158 2.54 10.01 -19.34
C ALA A 158 1.54 10.55 -18.29
N GLY A 159 1.34 11.86 -18.29
CA GLY A 159 0.43 12.55 -17.37
C GLY A 159 -1.05 12.42 -17.74
N ASP A 160 -1.42 11.59 -18.71
CA ASP A 160 -2.81 11.34 -19.15
C ASP A 160 -3.51 10.19 -18.40
N LEU A 161 -2.80 9.56 -17.46
CA LEU A 161 -3.36 8.53 -16.58
C LEU A 161 -4.12 9.18 -15.42
N PRO A 162 -5.47 9.02 -15.31
CA PRO A 162 -6.28 9.88 -14.45
C PRO A 162 -5.87 9.90 -12.98
N LEU A 163 -5.55 8.73 -12.38
CA LEU A 163 -5.12 8.67 -10.99
C LEU A 163 -3.77 9.38 -10.77
N ILE A 164 -2.85 9.26 -11.73
CA ILE A 164 -1.54 9.91 -11.66
C ILE A 164 -1.72 11.41 -11.81
N SER A 165 -2.58 11.86 -12.73
CA SER A 165 -2.96 13.27 -12.87
C SER A 165 -3.51 13.84 -11.55
N GLU A 166 -4.36 13.08 -10.84
CA GLU A 166 -4.86 13.49 -9.51
C GLU A 166 -3.72 13.66 -8.50
N LEU A 167 -2.73 12.76 -8.48
CA LEU A 167 -1.60 12.80 -7.53
C LEU A 167 -0.62 13.94 -7.81
N VAL A 168 -0.27 14.19 -9.07
CA VAL A 168 0.71 15.23 -9.46
C VAL A 168 0.16 16.66 -9.39
N LEU A 169 -1.17 16.81 -9.25
CA LEU A 169 -1.81 18.11 -9.04
C LEU A 169 -1.87 18.54 -7.58
N LEU A 170 -1.54 17.64 -6.64
CA LEU A 170 -1.52 17.95 -5.21
C LEU A 170 -0.36 18.87 -4.86
N GLU A 171 -0.58 19.79 -3.94
CA GLU A 171 0.53 20.48 -3.29
C GLU A 171 1.36 19.51 -2.42
N ALA A 172 2.59 19.88 -2.09
CA ALA A 172 3.49 19.01 -1.31
C ALA A 172 2.86 18.51 -0.01
N GLY A 173 2.24 19.41 0.76
CA GLY A 173 1.60 19.06 2.03
C GLY A 173 0.33 18.22 1.87
N GLU A 174 -0.38 18.34 0.75
CA GLU A 174 -1.56 17.54 0.44
C GLU A 174 -1.15 16.12 0.05
N PHE A 175 -0.14 15.98 -0.82
CA PHE A 175 0.43 14.69 -1.19
C PHE A 175 0.97 13.94 0.03
N ASP A 176 1.75 14.62 0.89
CA ASP A 176 2.26 14.02 2.12
C ASP A 176 1.13 13.59 3.06
N LEU A 177 0.04 14.35 3.15
CA LEU A 177 -1.11 13.97 3.97
C LEU A 177 -1.82 12.73 3.41
N VAL A 178 -2.03 12.65 2.09
CA VAL A 178 -2.60 11.45 1.44
C VAL A 178 -1.70 10.24 1.70
N ALA A 179 -0.40 10.36 1.47
CA ALA A 179 0.57 9.31 1.72
C ALA A 179 0.59 8.89 3.20
N TYR A 180 0.51 9.84 4.14
CA TYR A 180 0.41 9.58 5.57
C TYR A 180 -0.83 8.77 5.95
N LEU A 181 -2.01 9.17 5.46
CA LEU A 181 -3.26 8.46 5.73
C LEU A 181 -3.24 7.04 5.17
N VAL A 182 -2.68 6.87 3.97
CA VAL A 182 -2.46 5.56 3.34
C VAL A 182 -1.50 4.71 4.17
N CYS A 183 -0.38 5.26 4.63
CA CYS A 183 0.58 4.53 5.44
C CYS A 183 -0.01 4.10 6.80
N CYS A 184 -0.81 4.96 7.42
CA CYS A 184 -1.26 4.79 8.79
C CYS A 184 -2.62 4.08 8.92
N HIS A 185 -3.28 3.68 7.84
CA HIS A 185 -4.68 3.24 7.92
C HIS A 185 -4.90 2.02 8.84
N HIS A 186 -3.93 1.12 9.00
CA HIS A 186 -3.98 0.03 10.00
C HIS A 186 -3.40 0.40 11.37
N GLY A 187 -2.74 1.55 11.47
CA GLY A 187 -2.09 2.03 12.68
C GLY A 187 -0.82 1.29 13.10
N LYS A 188 -0.27 0.43 12.22
CA LYS A 188 0.92 -0.40 12.48
C LYS A 188 2.20 0.25 11.94
N VAL A 189 2.10 0.89 10.79
CA VAL A 189 3.16 1.71 10.19
C VAL A 189 2.74 3.17 10.35
N ARG A 190 3.57 3.99 11.01
CA ARG A 190 3.33 5.43 11.21
C ARG A 190 4.62 6.21 10.96
N THR A 191 5.11 6.93 11.96
CA THR A 191 6.20 7.91 11.86
C THR A 191 7.55 7.33 11.43
N THR A 192 7.93 6.18 11.95
CA THR A 192 9.24 5.57 11.68
C THR A 192 9.05 4.20 11.08
N TRP A 193 9.71 3.96 9.96
CA TRP A 193 9.76 2.64 9.37
C TRP A 193 10.96 1.89 9.93
N GLN A 194 10.68 0.79 10.61
CA GLN A 194 11.70 -0.04 11.25
C GLN A 194 11.52 -1.50 10.81
N ALA A 195 12.65 -2.13 10.51
CA ALA A 195 12.75 -3.56 10.29
C ALA A 195 12.28 -4.33 11.53
N THR A 196 11.61 -5.46 11.30
CA THR A 196 11.22 -6.42 12.33
C THR A 196 12.38 -7.35 12.66
N PRO A 197 12.32 -8.10 13.79
CA PRO A 197 13.27 -9.19 14.02
C PRO A 197 13.31 -10.22 12.89
N HIS A 198 12.17 -10.46 12.22
CA HIS A 198 12.10 -11.33 11.05
C HIS A 198 12.85 -10.75 9.85
N ASP A 199 12.68 -9.45 9.59
CA ASP A 199 13.40 -8.75 8.52
C ASP A 199 14.91 -8.82 8.73
N LEU A 200 15.38 -8.56 9.97
CA LEU A 200 16.79 -8.64 10.32
C LEU A 200 17.36 -10.05 10.14
N ASN A 201 16.62 -11.07 10.59
CA ASN A 201 17.04 -12.47 10.41
C ASN A 201 17.07 -12.85 8.93
N ALA A 202 16.08 -12.41 8.15
CA ALA A 202 16.03 -12.67 6.72
C ALA A 202 17.19 -12.00 5.98
N ALA A 203 17.56 -10.77 6.33
CA ALA A 203 18.72 -10.08 5.76
C ALA A 203 20.05 -10.83 6.00
N VAL A 204 20.19 -11.50 7.15
CA VAL A 204 21.38 -12.31 7.48
C VAL A 204 21.38 -13.66 6.78
N GLN A 205 20.20 -14.24 6.55
CA GLN A 205 20.04 -15.59 6.02
C GLN A 205 19.73 -15.63 4.52
N ALA A 206 19.56 -14.47 3.88
CA ALA A 206 19.24 -14.37 2.47
C ALA A 206 20.35 -15.07 1.67
N PRO A 207 20.05 -16.20 0.99
CA PRO A 207 21.05 -16.83 0.13
C PRO A 207 21.45 -15.84 -0.97
N GLU A 208 22.70 -15.91 -1.41
CA GLU A 208 23.11 -15.30 -2.69
C GLU A 208 22.11 -15.75 -3.77
N PRO A 209 21.64 -14.87 -4.67
CA PRO A 209 20.56 -15.20 -5.60
C PRO A 209 21.01 -16.28 -6.58
N GLU A 210 20.79 -17.54 -6.20
CA GLU A 210 20.96 -18.69 -7.07
C GLU A 210 19.73 -18.77 -7.97
N THR A 211 19.82 -18.09 -9.12
CA THR A 211 18.84 -18.00 -10.23
C THR A 211 17.58 -17.14 -10.02
N GLU A 212 17.25 -16.36 -11.04
CA GLU A 212 15.95 -15.70 -11.22
C GLU A 212 14.84 -16.76 -11.27
N ALA A 213 13.90 -16.77 -10.32
CA ALA A 213 12.58 -17.36 -10.54
C ALA A 213 11.51 -17.07 -9.46
N ASP A 214 11.86 -16.77 -8.20
CA ASP A 214 10.82 -16.58 -7.15
C ASP A 214 10.48 -15.10 -6.93
N PRO A 215 9.24 -14.65 -7.27
CA PRO A 215 8.78 -13.29 -6.99
C PRO A 215 8.66 -12.95 -5.50
N LEU A 216 8.68 -13.95 -4.62
CA LEU A 216 8.58 -13.77 -3.16
C LEU A 216 9.94 -13.88 -2.45
N ALA A 217 11.04 -14.13 -3.17
CA ALA A 217 12.37 -14.19 -2.58
C ALA A 217 12.73 -12.87 -1.88
N ILE A 218 13.29 -12.96 -0.68
CA ILE A 218 13.80 -11.78 0.04
C ILE A 218 15.16 -11.41 -0.57
N ARG A 219 15.31 -10.13 -0.89
CA ARG A 219 16.55 -9.53 -1.42
C ARG A 219 16.99 -8.42 -0.48
N GLY A 220 18.27 -8.38 -0.17
CA GLY A 220 18.85 -7.34 0.70
C GLY A 220 18.21 -7.30 2.09
N ALA A 221 18.03 -6.08 2.61
CA ALA A 221 17.47 -5.84 3.93
C ALA A 221 15.98 -5.42 3.81
N PRO A 222 15.02 -6.34 4.03
CA PRO A 222 13.62 -5.99 3.93
C PRO A 222 13.18 -5.04 5.05
N LEU A 223 12.08 -4.34 4.79
CA LEU A 223 11.38 -3.50 5.74
C LEU A 223 9.92 -3.95 5.77
N ARG A 224 9.49 -4.56 6.87
CA ARG A 224 8.12 -5.08 7.01
C ARG A 224 7.79 -6.02 5.84
N GLY A 225 8.68 -6.95 5.53
CA GLY A 225 8.53 -7.91 4.43
C GLY A 225 8.62 -7.33 3.01
N VAL A 226 8.84 -6.02 2.84
CA VAL A 226 9.04 -5.35 1.54
C VAL A 226 10.54 -5.24 1.25
N CYS A 227 10.96 -5.53 0.02
CA CYS A 227 12.34 -5.41 -0.44
C CYS A 227 12.46 -4.28 -1.47
N ASP A 228 13.68 -3.75 -1.63
CA ASP A 228 14.03 -3.03 -2.85
C ASP A 228 13.83 -3.91 -4.08
N ASP A 229 13.44 -3.28 -5.18
CA ASP A 229 13.16 -3.88 -6.49
C ASP A 229 11.94 -4.84 -6.50
N ASP A 230 11.14 -4.85 -5.43
CA ASP A 230 9.84 -5.52 -5.43
C ASP A 230 8.92 -4.87 -6.49
N VAL A 231 8.09 -5.69 -7.14
CA VAL A 231 7.22 -5.20 -8.23
C VAL A 231 5.75 -5.38 -7.88
N ILE A 232 4.98 -4.31 -8.03
CA ILE A 232 3.51 -4.36 -8.12
C ILE A 232 3.15 -4.42 -9.61
N PRO A 233 2.31 -5.40 -10.03
CA PRO A 233 1.88 -5.48 -11.42
C PRO A 233 0.98 -4.32 -11.81
N ALA A 234 0.82 -4.10 -13.11
CA ALA A 234 -0.18 -3.15 -13.59
C ALA A 234 -1.60 -3.64 -13.25
N ILE A 235 -2.40 -2.77 -12.64
CA ILE A 235 -3.78 -3.06 -12.21
C ILE A 235 -4.72 -1.91 -12.56
N GLU A 236 -6.03 -2.15 -12.52
CA GLU A 236 -7.00 -1.06 -12.49
C GLU A 236 -7.18 -0.52 -11.07
N MET A 237 -7.32 0.79 -10.95
CA MET A 237 -7.61 1.49 -9.70
C MET A 237 -8.82 2.42 -9.87
N ALA A 238 -9.47 2.75 -8.75
CA ALA A 238 -10.52 3.75 -8.73
C ALA A 238 -9.96 5.15 -8.94
N THR A 239 -10.58 5.91 -9.84
CA THR A 239 -10.31 7.33 -10.08
C THR A 239 -11.54 8.14 -9.69
N ALA A 240 -11.48 9.47 -9.79
CA ALA A 240 -12.66 10.31 -9.60
C ALA A 240 -13.80 9.92 -10.59
N GLY A 241 -14.75 9.11 -10.14
CA GLY A 241 -15.94 8.71 -10.90
C GLY A 241 -15.75 7.62 -11.95
N SER A 242 -14.58 6.98 -12.05
CA SER A 242 -14.35 5.90 -13.01
C SER A 242 -13.24 4.94 -12.55
N ARG A 243 -12.57 4.26 -13.50
CA ARG A 243 -11.40 3.43 -13.27
C ARG A 243 -10.28 3.85 -14.21
N GLY A 244 -9.05 3.74 -13.75
CA GLY A 244 -7.86 4.02 -14.54
C GLY A 244 -6.82 2.95 -14.35
N ARG A 245 -6.08 2.63 -15.41
CA ARG A 245 -4.96 1.70 -15.33
C ARG A 245 -3.78 2.36 -14.64
N VAL A 246 -3.25 1.70 -13.62
CA VAL A 246 -1.97 2.02 -13.00
C VAL A 246 -0.92 1.07 -13.61
N PRO A 247 0.23 1.58 -14.09
CA PRO A 247 1.28 0.76 -14.67
C PRO A 247 1.96 -0.11 -13.62
N SER A 248 2.83 -1.03 -14.06
CA SER A 248 3.68 -1.79 -13.12
C SER A 248 4.62 -0.83 -12.39
N ILE A 249 4.85 -1.06 -11.10
CA ILE A 249 5.66 -0.21 -10.23
C ILE A 249 6.76 -1.06 -9.59
N GLU A 250 8.01 -0.66 -9.79
CA GLU A 250 9.16 -1.15 -9.03
C GLU A 250 9.34 -0.29 -7.79
N LEU A 251 9.49 -0.92 -6.63
CA LEU A 251 9.51 -0.28 -5.33
C LEU A 251 10.95 -0.05 -4.86
N HIS A 252 11.18 1.10 -4.22
CA HIS A 252 12.46 1.39 -3.57
C HIS A 252 12.25 1.92 -2.15
N LEU A 253 13.10 1.49 -1.23
CA LEU A 253 12.99 1.77 0.19
C LEU A 253 13.68 3.08 0.59
N ASP A 254 14.14 3.91 -0.35
CA ASP A 254 14.86 5.18 -0.07
C ASP A 254 14.12 6.11 0.90
N LEU A 255 12.78 6.10 0.92
CA LEU A 255 11.97 6.88 1.87
C LEU A 255 12.25 6.54 3.35
N ALA A 256 12.74 5.32 3.62
CA ALA A 256 13.09 4.87 4.97
C ALA A 256 14.42 5.47 5.48
N ASN A 257 15.27 5.97 4.57
CA ASN A 257 16.53 6.59 4.93
C ASN A 257 16.30 7.90 5.70
N MET A 258 17.33 8.39 6.39
CA MET A 258 17.25 9.69 7.08
C MET A 258 17.77 10.82 6.20
N GLY A 259 17.12 11.98 6.25
CA GLY A 259 17.56 13.18 5.54
C GLY A 259 16.99 13.25 4.13
N VAL A 260 17.63 14.07 3.29
CA VAL A 260 17.21 14.32 1.90
C VAL A 260 18.00 13.40 0.97
N GLY A 261 17.30 12.59 0.17
CA GLY A 261 17.89 11.67 -0.81
C GLY A 261 17.54 12.02 -2.26
N SER A 262 18.35 11.53 -3.21
CA SER A 262 18.21 11.81 -4.64
C SER A 262 16.92 11.26 -5.25
N ARG A 263 16.28 10.25 -4.64
CA ARG A 263 15.11 9.59 -5.23
C ARG A 263 13.79 10.31 -4.95
N TYR A 264 13.54 10.61 -3.68
CA TYR A 264 12.26 11.15 -3.23
C TYR A 264 12.38 12.49 -2.50
N GLY A 265 13.58 13.07 -2.37
CA GLY A 265 13.79 14.25 -1.53
C GLY A 265 13.76 13.89 -0.05
N GLU A 266 12.96 14.61 0.75
CA GLU A 266 12.88 14.41 2.19
C GLU A 266 12.49 12.98 2.59
N SER A 267 13.08 12.51 3.69
CA SER A 267 12.74 11.22 4.28
C SER A 267 11.29 11.16 4.78
N TRP A 268 10.77 9.94 4.91
CA TRP A 268 9.45 9.71 5.49
C TRP A 268 9.29 10.39 6.87
N SER A 269 10.28 10.23 7.75
CA SER A 269 10.25 10.81 9.10
C SER A 269 10.21 12.34 9.11
N GLN A 270 10.88 13.01 8.16
CA GLN A 270 10.84 14.46 8.00
C GLN A 270 9.44 14.93 7.56
N ARG A 271 8.84 14.23 6.59
CA ARG A 271 7.48 14.53 6.10
C ARG A 271 6.44 14.39 7.20
N VAL A 272 6.49 13.29 7.96
CA VAL A 272 5.57 13.11 9.10
C VAL A 272 5.78 14.19 10.15
N LEU A 273 7.03 14.58 10.43
CA LEU A 273 7.29 15.69 11.36
C LEU A 273 6.69 17.01 10.85
N ALA A 274 6.83 17.34 9.57
CA ALA A 274 6.23 18.52 8.96
C ALA A 274 4.69 18.50 9.05
N LEU A 275 4.06 17.35 8.78
CA LEU A 275 2.60 17.18 8.94
C LEU A 275 2.16 17.38 10.39
N ARG A 276 2.90 16.84 11.36
CA ARG A 276 2.60 17.04 12.79
C ARG A 276 2.69 18.51 13.19
N HIS A 277 3.68 19.25 12.67
CA HIS A 277 3.76 20.69 12.89
C HIS A 277 2.60 21.47 12.25
N ARG A 278 2.13 21.05 11.07
CA ARG A 278 1.06 21.72 10.34
C ARG A 278 -0.34 21.44 10.89
N LEU A 279 -0.65 20.20 11.26
CA LEU A 279 -2.01 19.74 11.59
C LEU A 279 -2.19 19.35 13.06
N SER A 280 -1.11 19.14 13.82
CA SER A 280 -1.10 18.51 15.15
C SER A 280 -1.41 17.01 15.17
N ASP A 281 -0.92 16.33 16.20
CA ASP A 281 -1.12 14.89 16.42
C ASP A 281 -2.61 14.51 16.53
N HIS A 282 -3.43 15.38 17.13
CA HIS A 282 -4.86 15.11 17.33
C HIS A 282 -5.63 15.15 16.01
N ALA A 283 -5.31 16.09 15.11
CA ALA A 283 -5.97 16.16 13.82
C ALA A 283 -5.55 14.98 12.93
N LEU A 284 -4.26 14.60 12.94
CA LEU A 284 -3.79 13.43 12.20
C LEU A 284 -4.47 12.15 12.69
N ALA A 285 -4.52 11.92 14.01
CA ALA A 285 -5.21 10.78 14.59
C ALA A 285 -6.72 10.76 14.27
N PHE A 286 -7.34 11.94 14.23
CA PHE A 286 -8.73 12.08 13.81
C PHE A 286 -8.93 11.66 12.35
N LEU A 287 -8.13 12.19 11.42
CA LEU A 287 -8.22 11.85 10.00
C LEU A 287 -7.90 10.37 9.73
N GLU A 288 -6.89 9.80 10.41
CA GLU A 288 -6.60 8.36 10.40
C GLU A 288 -7.85 7.56 10.80
N THR A 289 -8.53 7.97 11.87
CA THR A 289 -9.73 7.31 12.37
C THR A 289 -10.86 7.36 11.34
N LEU A 290 -11.05 8.50 10.65
CA LEU A 290 -12.09 8.61 9.62
C LEU A 290 -11.84 7.63 8.46
N LEU A 291 -10.61 7.58 7.96
CA LEU A 291 -10.25 6.65 6.89
C LEU A 291 -10.42 5.20 7.34
N ARG A 292 -10.00 4.88 8.57
CA ARG A 292 -10.12 3.55 9.14
C ARG A 292 -11.58 3.11 9.34
N VAL A 293 -12.43 4.00 9.84
CA VAL A 293 -13.88 3.74 9.95
C VAL A 293 -14.49 3.51 8.57
N ALA A 294 -14.07 4.28 7.56
CA ALA A 294 -14.54 4.10 6.19
C ALA A 294 -14.13 2.74 5.61
N ASP A 295 -12.89 2.32 5.79
CA ASP A 295 -12.37 1.00 5.38
C ASP A 295 -13.17 -0.16 6.01
N ILE A 296 -13.41 -0.11 7.32
CA ILE A 296 -14.18 -1.12 8.03
C ILE A 296 -15.63 -1.19 7.51
N ARG A 297 -16.28 -0.04 7.29
CA ARG A 297 -17.66 0.00 6.80
C ARG A 297 -17.78 -0.45 5.34
N ALA A 298 -16.84 -0.07 4.49
CA ALA A 298 -16.77 -0.53 3.10
C ALA A 298 -16.59 -2.06 3.04
N SER A 299 -15.75 -2.61 3.92
CA SER A 299 -15.53 -4.07 4.03
C SER A 299 -16.80 -4.86 4.41
N GLN A 300 -17.77 -4.21 5.05
CA GLN A 300 -19.06 -4.82 5.43
C GLN A 300 -20.09 -4.77 4.29
N LEU A 301 -19.81 -4.08 3.19
CA LEU A 301 -20.71 -4.00 2.05
C LEU A 301 -20.83 -5.38 1.38
N ARG A 302 -22.08 -5.76 1.07
CA ARG A 302 -22.41 -7.03 0.40
C ARG A 302 -22.76 -6.85 -1.08
N SER A 303 -22.54 -5.66 -1.64
CA SER A 303 -22.78 -5.42 -3.06
C SER A 303 -21.81 -6.26 -3.89
N ARG A 304 -22.21 -6.63 -5.10
CA ARG A 304 -21.34 -7.39 -6.02
C ARG A 304 -20.24 -6.49 -6.54
N ASP A 305 -19.07 -7.09 -6.80
CA ASP A 305 -17.99 -6.40 -7.51
C ASP A 305 -18.26 -6.44 -9.02
N PRO A 306 -18.46 -5.30 -9.69
CA PRO A 306 -18.73 -5.25 -11.13
C PRO A 306 -17.66 -5.92 -11.98
N ALA A 307 -16.40 -5.90 -11.53
CA ALA A 307 -15.27 -6.50 -12.24
C ALA A 307 -15.09 -8.00 -11.95
N LEU A 308 -15.89 -8.57 -11.05
CA LEU A 308 -15.95 -10.01 -10.79
C LEU A 308 -17.20 -10.66 -11.39
N SER A 309 -18.23 -9.89 -11.74
CA SER A 309 -19.53 -10.39 -12.22
C SER A 309 -19.58 -10.91 -13.66
N THR A 310 -18.46 -10.96 -14.37
CA THR A 310 -18.39 -11.53 -15.73
C THR A 310 -17.98 -13.00 -15.67
N GLY A 311 -18.95 -13.85 -15.34
CA GLY A 311 -18.82 -15.31 -15.39
C GLY A 311 -20.13 -15.95 -14.98
N VAL A 312 -20.86 -16.46 -15.98
CA VAL A 312 -22.21 -17.08 -15.93
C VAL A 312 -23.35 -16.06 -16.10
N ASP A 313 -23.78 -15.90 -17.36
CA ASP A 313 -25.19 -15.61 -17.69
C ASP A 313 -26.07 -16.73 -17.12
N PRO A 314 -27.09 -16.45 -16.30
CA PRO A 314 -28.06 -17.46 -15.85
C PRO A 314 -29.09 -17.84 -16.94
N GLU A 315 -28.94 -17.39 -18.18
CA GLU A 315 -29.86 -17.69 -19.28
C GLU A 315 -29.13 -18.29 -20.48
N ALA A 316 -28.77 -19.56 -20.37
CA ALA A 316 -28.71 -20.47 -21.52
C ALA A 316 -29.42 -21.76 -21.11
N SER A 317 -30.52 -22.02 -21.82
CA SER A 317 -31.54 -23.06 -21.60
C SER A 317 -31.02 -24.49 -21.59
#